data_AF-A0A538B4J3-F1
#
_entry.id   AF-A0A538B4J3-F1
#
_cell.length_a   1.000
_cell.length_b   1.000
_cell.length_c   1.000
_cell.angle_alpha   90.00
_cell.angle_beta   90.00
_cell.angle_gamma   90.00
#
_symmetry.space_group_name_H-M   'P 1'
#
loop_
_entity.id
_entity.type
_entity.pdbx_description
1 polymer ?
#
loop_
_entity_poly.entity_id
_entity_poly.type
_entity_poly.pdbx_seq_one_letter_code
_entity_poly.pdbx_strand_id
1 'polypeptide(L)'
;YWVAGKTGTARKVNSDGTGYAVGKYVASFIGFVPAARPALVVAAVLDEPATVYGGIAAAPLFQDVARFALARLRVPPAPGLPVPPHALNPANG
;
A
#
# COMPACT_ATOMS: atom_id res chain seq x y z
N TYR A 1 -2.25 -4.87 13.61
CA TYR A 1 -1.07 -4.00 13.37
C TYR A 1 -1.55 -2.71 12.72
N TRP A 2 -1.02 -1.57 13.15
CA TRP A 2 -1.18 -0.33 12.40
C TRP A 2 -0.21 -0.33 11.23
N VAL A 3 -0.68 0.07 10.05
CA VAL A 3 0.10 0.15 8.82
C VAL A 3 0.16 1.61 8.39
N ALA A 4 1.33 2.07 8.00
CA ALA A 4 1.49 3.32 7.28
C ALA A 4 2.03 2.99 5.89
N GLY A 5 1.40 3.55 4.86
CA GLY A 5 1.76 3.26 3.49
C GLY A 5 1.00 4.14 2.52
N LYS A 6 1.40 4.04 1.25
CA LYS A 6 0.83 4.84 0.18
C LYS A 6 0.60 3.99 -1.07
N THR A 7 -0.52 4.29 -1.72
CA THR A 7 -0.89 3.76 -3.02
C THR A 7 -0.14 4.49 -4.13
N GLY A 8 0.29 3.74 -5.15
CA GLY A 8 0.85 4.24 -6.39
C GLY A 8 0.10 3.68 -7.59
N THR A 9 -0.02 4.50 -8.64
CA THR A 9 -0.56 4.08 -9.94
C THR A 9 0.22 4.80 -11.01
N ALA A 10 0.91 4.06 -11.86
CA ALA A 10 1.69 4.60 -12.98
C ALA A 10 1.12 4.06 -14.28
N ARG A 11 1.02 4.91 -15.30
CA ARG A 11 0.72 4.47 -16.67
C ARG A 11 2.01 3.96 -17.31
N LYS A 12 1.94 2.83 -18.02
CA LYS A 12 3.09 2.34 -18.78
C LYS A 12 3.31 3.22 -20.01
N VAL A 13 4.56 3.37 -20.44
CA VAL A 13 4.90 4.02 -21.71
C VAL A 13 4.40 3.14 -22.88
N ASN A 14 4.07 3.72 -24.03
CA ASN A 14 3.82 2.91 -25.23
C ASN A 14 5.10 2.15 -25.62
N SER A 15 4.96 1.02 -26.30
CA SER A 15 6.09 0.20 -26.75
C SER A 15 7.02 0.93 -27.73
N ASP A 16 6.52 1.96 -28.42
CA ASP A 16 7.31 2.84 -29.30
C ASP A 16 8.04 3.97 -28.55
N GLY A 17 7.92 4.01 -27.21
CA GLY A 17 8.55 5.02 -26.35
C GLY A 17 7.81 6.36 -26.28
N THR A 18 6.68 6.52 -26.97
CA THR A 18 5.92 7.77 -26.98
C THR A 18 4.78 7.75 -25.95
N GLY A 19 4.49 8.87 -25.29
CA GLY A 19 3.29 9.02 -24.46
C GLY A 19 3.06 7.91 -23.43
N TYR A 20 1.78 7.57 -23.20
CA TYR A 20 1.39 6.54 -22.24
C TYR A 20 0.37 5.58 -22.85
N ALA A 21 0.59 4.29 -22.66
CA ALA A 21 -0.32 3.25 -23.09
C ALA A 21 -1.70 3.39 -22.45
N VAL A 22 -2.72 3.16 -23.26
CA VAL A 22 -4.12 3.13 -22.83
C VAL A 22 -4.38 1.80 -22.14
N GLY A 23 -4.99 1.83 -20.95
CA GLY A 23 -5.36 0.61 -20.24
C GLY A 23 -4.21 -0.13 -19.54
N LYS A 24 -2.94 0.25 -19.77
CA LYS A 24 -1.77 -0.41 -19.18
C LYS A 24 -1.20 0.40 -18.02
N TYR A 25 -1.23 -0.22 -16.83
CA TYR A 25 -0.84 0.42 -15.59
C TYR A 25 0.06 -0.49 -14.76
N VAL A 26 0.87 0.14 -13.90
CA VAL A 26 1.50 -0.51 -12.76
C VAL A 26 0.80 0.00 -11.51
N ALA A 27 0.19 -0.92 -10.76
CA ALA A 27 -0.42 -0.64 -9.47
C ALA A 27 0.57 -0.97 -8.35
N SER A 28 0.66 -0.13 -7.33
CA SER A 28 1.52 -0.43 -6.19
C SER A 28 0.95 0.03 -4.85
N PHE A 29 1.38 -0.67 -3.81
CA PHE A 29 1.25 -0.25 -2.42
C PHE A 29 2.59 -0.45 -1.75
N ILE A 30 3.16 0.63 -1.23
CA ILE A 30 4.39 0.58 -0.43
C ILE A 30 4.05 1.03 0.98
N GLY A 31 4.45 0.23 1.98
CA GLY A 31 4.20 0.57 3.36
C GLY A 31 5.14 -0.13 4.33
N PHE A 32 5.06 0.29 5.59
CA PHE A 32 5.80 -0.28 6.69
C PHE A 32 4.89 -0.65 7.85
N VAL A 33 5.30 -1.67 8.60
CA VAL A 33 4.49 -2.28 9.66
C VAL A 33 5.39 -2.91 10.76
N PRO A 34 5.02 -2.83 12.05
CA PRO A 34 3.99 -1.94 12.63
C PRO A 34 4.33 -0.46 12.47
N ALA A 35 3.35 0.40 12.21
CA ALA A 35 3.58 1.83 11.95
C ALA A 35 4.27 2.59 13.10
N ALA A 36 3.91 2.26 14.35
CA ALA A 36 4.50 2.90 15.54
C ALA A 36 5.91 2.39 15.88
N ARG A 37 6.32 1.23 15.34
CA ARG A 37 7.65 0.64 15.55
C ARG A 37 8.01 -0.21 14.32
N PRO A 38 8.41 0.43 13.20
CA PRO A 38 8.57 -0.25 11.92
C PRO A 38 9.60 -1.37 12.01
N ALA A 39 9.22 -2.57 11.57
CA ALA A 39 10.10 -3.74 11.53
C ALA A 39 10.16 -4.38 10.14
N LEU A 40 9.17 -4.10 9.29
CA LEU A 40 9.06 -4.62 7.94
C LEU A 40 8.62 -3.50 6.99
N VAL A 41 9.28 -3.41 5.83
CA VAL A 41 8.82 -2.65 4.67
C VAL A 41 8.39 -3.65 3.59
N VAL A 42 7.24 -3.43 2.98
CA VAL A 42 6.76 -4.24 1.84
C VAL A 42 6.38 -3.31 0.70
N ALA A 43 6.90 -3.63 -0.50
CA ALA A 43 6.49 -3.01 -1.75
C ALA A 43 5.73 -4.07 -2.57
N ALA A 44 4.42 -3.95 -2.61
CA ALA A 44 3.57 -4.76 -3.49
C ALA A 44 3.41 -4.05 -4.82
N VAL A 45 3.77 -4.70 -5.92
CA VAL A 45 3.72 -4.14 -7.28
C VAL A 45 3.03 -5.15 -8.19
N LEU A 46 2.02 -4.69 -8.93
CA LEU A 46 1.28 -5.46 -9.91
C LEU A 46 1.44 -4.80 -11.28
N ASP A 47 1.92 -5.56 -12.25
CA ASP A 47 2.03 -5.13 -13.64
C ASP A 47 0.75 -5.50 -14.41
N GLU A 48 0.18 -4.53 -15.12
CA GLU A 48 -1.05 -4.63 -15.91
C GLU A 48 -2.22 -5.37 -15.19
N PRO A 49 -2.59 -4.98 -13.95
CA PRO A 49 -3.72 -5.59 -13.26
C PRO A 49 -5.04 -5.27 -13.97
N ALA A 50 -6.00 -6.19 -13.87
CA ALA A 50 -7.34 -6.00 -14.44
C ALA A 50 -8.10 -4.79 -13.86
N THR A 51 -7.72 -4.32 -12.66
CA THR A 51 -8.28 -3.11 -12.03
C THR A 51 -7.20 -2.04 -11.84
N VAL A 52 -7.51 -0.82 -12.27
CA VAL A 52 -6.55 0.29 -12.42
C VAL A 52 -6.29 1.02 -11.10
N TYR A 53 -7.18 0.91 -10.12
CA TYR A 53 -7.01 1.63 -8.85
C TYR A 53 -5.91 0.96 -8.03
N GLY A 54 -4.73 1.58 -7.97
CA GLY A 54 -3.54 0.99 -7.34
C GLY A 54 -3.70 0.62 -5.86
N GLY A 55 -4.61 1.29 -5.16
CA GLY A 55 -5.00 0.93 -3.79
C GLY A 55 -5.91 -0.29 -3.68
N ILE A 56 -6.70 -0.60 -4.70
CA ILE A 56 -7.61 -1.76 -4.69
C ILE A 56 -6.86 -3.01 -5.14
N ALA A 57 -5.94 -2.89 -6.11
CA ALA A 57 -5.20 -4.03 -6.63
C ALA A 57 -4.05 -4.49 -5.72
N ALA A 58 -3.18 -3.57 -5.30
CA ALA A 58 -1.92 -3.93 -4.64
C ALA A 58 -1.99 -3.99 -3.11
N ALA A 59 -2.98 -3.34 -2.48
CA ALA A 59 -3.12 -3.36 -1.02
C ALA A 59 -3.47 -4.75 -0.43
N PRO A 60 -4.34 -5.58 -1.05
CA PRO A 60 -4.54 -6.95 -0.61
C PRO A 60 -3.27 -7.80 -0.65
N LEU A 61 -2.48 -7.66 -1.74
CA LEU A 61 -1.17 -8.33 -1.85
C LEU A 61 -0.21 -7.91 -0.74
N PHE A 62 -0.11 -6.60 -0.45
CA PHE A 62 0.66 -6.11 0.70
C PHE A 62 0.19 -6.75 2.00
N GLN A 63 -1.13 -6.83 2.23
CA GLN A 63 -1.70 -7.35 3.46
C GLN A 63 -1.32 -8.81 3.69
N ASP A 64 -1.44 -9.66 2.66
CA ASP A 64 -1.14 -11.09 2.75
C ASP A 64 0.35 -11.33 3.05
N VAL A 65 1.23 -10.66 2.29
CA VAL A 65 2.69 -10.76 2.47
C VAL A 65 3.11 -10.24 3.84
N ALA A 66 2.61 -9.07 4.25
CA ALA A 66 2.95 -8.47 5.54
C ALA A 66 2.48 -9.35 6.70
N ARG A 67 1.27 -9.90 6.65
CA ARG A 67 0.75 -10.80 7.69
C ARG A 67 1.60 -12.05 7.83
N PHE A 68 1.91 -12.69 6.70
CA PHE A 68 2.77 -13.88 6.68
C PHE A 68 4.15 -13.57 7.28
N ALA A 69 4.81 -12.51 6.82
CA ALA A 69 6.15 -12.14 7.26
C ALA A 69 6.18 -11.76 8.75
N LEU A 70 5.23 -10.97 9.24
CA LEU A 70 5.13 -10.60 10.66
C LEU A 70 5.01 -11.83 11.57
N ALA A 71 4.15 -12.79 11.20
CA ALA A 71 3.98 -14.03 11.94
C ALA A 71 5.27 -14.87 11.91
N ARG A 72 5.88 -15.02 10.73
CA ARG A 72 7.09 -15.82 10.52
C ARG A 72 8.31 -15.26 11.25
N LEU A 73 8.42 -13.94 11.36
CA LEU A 73 9.49 -13.23 12.04
C LEU A 73 9.20 -12.96 13.52
N ARG A 74 8.02 -13.37 14.01
CA ARG A 74 7.57 -13.15 15.40
C ARG A 74 7.65 -11.68 15.83
N VAL A 75 7.35 -10.77 14.91
CA VAL A 75 7.30 -9.33 15.22
C VAL A 75 6.09 -9.09 16.13
N PRO A 76 6.24 -8.49 17.31
CA PRO A 76 5.12 -8.23 18.20
C PRO A 76 4.27 -7.04 17.71
N PRO A 77 2.97 -6.98 18.07
CA PRO A 77 2.16 -5.78 17.89
C PRO A 77 2.77 -4.57 18.59
N ALA A 78 2.74 -3.41 17.92
CA ALA A 78 3.09 -2.14 18.54
C ALA A 78 1.83 -1.47 19.12
N PRO A 79 1.98 -0.58 20.14
CA PRO A 79 0.90 0.24 20.65
C PRO A 79 0.17 0.97 19.51
N GLY A 80 -1.10 1.29 19.74
CA GLY A 80 -1.86 2.10 18.80
C GLY A 80 -1.19 3.44 18.55
N LEU A 81 -1.24 3.92 17.30
CA LEU A 81 -0.88 5.30 17.03
C LEU A 81 -1.94 6.21 17.69
N PRO A 82 -1.54 7.34 18.30
CA PRO A 82 -2.50 8.35 18.74
C PRO A 82 -3.39 8.73 17.56
N VAL A 83 -4.71 8.74 17.77
CA VAL A 83 -5.65 9.28 16.79
C VAL A 83 -5.36 10.78 16.71
N PRO A 84 -5.01 11.32 15.53
CA PRO A 84 -4.70 12.74 15.43
C PRO A 84 -5.94 13.56 15.74
N PRO A 85 -5.81 14.75 16.40
CA PRO A 85 -6.95 15.51 16.92
C PRO A 85 -8.02 15.84 15.87
N HIS A 86 -7.63 16.02 14.60
CA HIS A 86 -8.56 16.33 13.50
C HIS A 86 -9.44 15.15 13.08
N ALA A 87 -9.08 13.90 13.42
CA ALA A 87 -9.87 12.72 13.14
C ALA A 87 -10.96 12.44 14.20
N LEU A 88 -11.00 13.22 15.29
CA LEU A 88 -11.97 13.07 16.38
C LEU A 88 -13.27 13.86 16.17
N ASN A 89 -13.38 14.64 15.09
CA ASN A 89 -14.58 15.42 14.78
C ASN A 89 -15.10 15.14 13.35
N PRO A 90 -15.98 14.14 13.17
CA PRO A 90 -16.53 13.80 11.86
C PRO A 90 -17.62 14.76 11.35
N ALA A 91 -17.91 15.87 12.05
CA ALA A 91 -19.08 16.71 11.74
C ALA A 91 -18.87 17.85 10.73
N ASN A 92 -17.65 18.09 10.20
CA ASN A 92 -17.39 19.20 9.27
C ASN A 92 -16.65 18.72 8.01
N GLY A 93 -17.38 18.12 7.07
CA GLY A 93 -16.93 17.77 5.73
C GLY A 93 -18.08 17.78 4.74
#